data_AF-A0A7X9GUY5-F1
#
_entry.id   AF-A0A7X9GUY5-F1
#
_cell.length_a   1.000
_cell.length_b   1.000
_cell.length_c   1.000
_cell.angle_alpha   90.00
_cell.angle_beta   90.00
_cell.angle_gamma   90.00
#
_symmetry.space_group_name_H-M   'P 1'
#
loop_
_entity.id
_entity.type
_entity.pdbx_description
1 polymer ?
#
loop_
_entity_poly.entity_id
_entity_poly.type
_entity_poly.pdbx_seq_one_letter_code
_entity_poly.pdbx_strand_id
1 'polypeptide(L)'
;MELERAVDERITAAAAAGEELPAVIGPPHPVIAARRIDRGASTSMLRSCTALAARARVELLDDGRHSVADELSAHLDTMARWESGLLDAPDPTMTVLCAAALQDLCERLPDNGSELSCRARTVLALLHDLLEAGRVGASA
;
A
#
# COMPACT_ATOMS: atom_id res chain seq x y z
N MET A 1 63.31 14.36 -25.41
CA MET A 1 63.15 12.98 -24.91
C MET A 1 63.08 13.02 -23.37
N GLU A 2 62.22 13.89 -22.82
CA GLU A 2 62.02 14.08 -21.36
C GLU A 2 60.55 14.42 -21.02
N LEU A 3 59.62 14.26 -21.98
CA LEU A 3 58.19 14.49 -21.74
C LEU A 3 57.40 13.19 -21.56
N GLU A 4 57.90 12.06 -22.05
CA GLU A 4 57.20 10.77 -21.96
C GLU A 4 57.41 10.06 -20.62
N ARG A 5 58.50 10.38 -19.88
CA ARG A 5 58.75 9.81 -18.55
C ARG A 5 57.91 10.43 -17.42
N ALA A 6 57.40 11.65 -17.62
CA ALA A 6 56.58 12.34 -16.63
C ALA A 6 55.10 11.91 -16.67
N VAL A 7 54.68 11.20 -17.71
CA VAL A 7 53.30 10.69 -17.86
C VAL A 7 53.12 9.32 -17.19
N ASP A 8 54.14 8.45 -17.24
CA ASP A 8 54.10 7.12 -16.61
C ASP A 8 54.16 7.14 -15.07
N GLU A 9 54.77 8.18 -14.47
CA GLU A 9 54.79 8.32 -13.00
C GLU A 9 53.45 8.80 -12.42
N ARG A 10 52.60 9.46 -13.23
CA ARG A 10 51.26 9.90 -12.78
C ARG A 10 50.23 8.77 -12.74
N ILE A 11 50.41 7.70 -13.50
CA ILE A 11 49.44 6.59 -13.57
C ILE A 11 49.70 5.58 -12.44
N THR A 12 50.94 5.49 -11.93
CA THR A 12 51.30 4.54 -10.87
C THR A 12 51.26 5.11 -9.45
N ALA A 13 50.67 6.30 -9.26
CA ALA A 13 50.40 6.91 -7.94
C ALA A 13 48.89 7.05 -7.63
N ALA A 14 48.01 6.64 -8.53
CA ALA A 14 46.55 6.75 -8.37
C ALA A 14 45.88 5.49 -7.77
N ALA A 15 46.66 4.48 -7.39
CA ALA A 15 46.14 3.20 -6.86
C ALA A 15 46.36 3.01 -5.34
N ALA A 16 46.86 4.01 -4.62
CA ALA A 16 47.21 3.88 -3.20
C ALA A 16 46.71 5.03 -2.30
N ALA A 17 45.77 5.85 -2.77
CA ALA A 17 45.07 6.82 -1.93
C ALA A 17 43.63 6.36 -1.75
N GLY A 18 43.35 5.77 -0.59
CA GLY A 18 41.99 5.63 -0.10
C GLY A 18 41.40 7.02 0.08
N GLU A 19 40.64 7.48 -0.90
CA GLU A 19 39.67 8.55 -0.69
C GLU A 19 38.42 7.91 -0.09
N GLU A 20 38.45 7.78 1.24
CA GLU A 20 37.23 7.87 2.04
C GLU A 20 36.49 9.13 1.59
N LEU A 21 35.41 8.93 0.84
CA LEU A 21 34.41 9.95 0.60
C LEU A 21 34.06 10.59 1.95
N PRO A 22 34.11 11.93 2.08
CA PRO A 22 33.81 12.58 3.33
C PRO A 22 32.40 12.16 3.73
N ALA A 23 32.30 11.49 4.87
CA ALA A 23 31.03 11.20 5.51
C ALA A 23 30.28 12.51 5.65
N VAL A 24 29.31 12.72 4.78
CA VAL A 24 28.26 13.72 4.97
C VAL A 24 27.52 13.25 6.21
N ILE A 25 27.96 13.69 7.38
CA ILE A 25 27.21 13.66 8.64
C ILE A 25 26.11 14.73 8.50
N GLY A 26 25.21 14.52 7.54
CA GLY A 26 23.84 14.96 7.68
C GLY A 26 23.13 13.92 8.55
N PRO A 27 22.08 14.28 9.30
CA PRO A 27 21.21 13.26 9.87
C PRO A 27 20.84 12.32 8.72
N PRO A 28 20.86 10.98 8.91
CA PRO A 28 20.41 10.08 7.87
C PRO A 28 19.03 10.56 7.46
N HIS A 29 18.91 11.13 6.26
CA HIS A 29 17.61 11.39 5.70
C HIS A 29 16.94 10.03 5.73
N PRO A 30 15.80 9.87 6.42
CA PRO A 30 15.06 8.65 6.27
C PRO A 30 14.72 8.63 4.78
N VAL A 31 15.42 7.77 4.03
CA VAL A 31 14.74 7.02 2.99
C VAL A 31 13.50 6.57 3.72
N ILE A 32 12.35 7.16 3.41
CA ILE A 32 11.09 6.77 4.01
C ILE A 32 10.92 5.35 3.49
N ALA A 33 11.52 4.39 4.19
CA ALA A 33 11.29 2.99 4.01
C ALA A 33 9.81 2.90 4.27
N ALA A 34 9.05 2.82 3.18
CA ALA A 34 7.60 2.89 3.22
C ALA A 34 7.19 1.84 4.25
N ARG A 35 6.67 2.33 5.39
CA ARG A 35 6.57 1.53 6.59
C ARG A 35 5.62 0.39 6.26
N ARG A 36 6.15 -0.83 6.20
CA ARG A 36 5.36 -2.03 5.91
C ARG A 36 4.18 -2.05 6.87
N ILE A 37 3.01 -2.33 6.34
CA ILE A 37 1.78 -2.46 7.11
C ILE A 37 1.77 -3.88 7.64
N ASP A 38 1.86 -4.03 8.97
CA ASP A 38 1.89 -5.33 9.58
C ASP A 38 0.57 -6.10 9.37
N ARG A 39 0.65 -7.43 9.41
CA ARG A 39 -0.51 -8.32 9.26
C ARG A 39 -1.63 -8.00 10.25
N GLY A 40 -1.29 -7.66 11.49
CA GLY A 40 -2.27 -7.36 12.55
C GLY A 40 -3.06 -6.09 12.25
N ALA A 41 -2.37 -5.02 11.87
CA ALA A 41 -2.96 -3.74 11.50
C ALA A 41 -3.84 -3.86 10.24
N SER A 42 -3.31 -4.45 9.16
CA SER A 42 -4.06 -4.67 7.92
C SER A 42 -5.31 -5.54 8.16
N THR A 43 -5.18 -6.65 8.89
CA THR A 43 -6.31 -7.52 9.24
C THR A 43 -7.34 -6.81 10.12
N SER A 44 -6.91 -5.98 11.07
CA SER A 44 -7.83 -5.20 11.89
C SER A 44 -8.61 -4.19 11.05
N MET A 45 -7.96 -3.55 10.08
CA MET A 45 -8.60 -2.58 9.20
C MET A 45 -9.60 -3.27 8.25
N LEU A 46 -9.28 -4.46 7.75
CA LEU A 46 -10.22 -5.31 7.00
C LEU A 46 -11.47 -5.65 7.82
N ARG A 47 -11.31 -6.00 9.10
CA ARG A 47 -12.44 -6.27 10.01
C ARG A 47 -13.33 -5.03 10.17
N SER A 48 -12.72 -3.87 10.43
CA SER A 48 -13.47 -2.60 10.56
C SER A 48 -14.19 -2.25 9.27
N CYS A 49 -13.52 -2.35 8.12
CA CYS A 49 -14.13 -2.09 6.81
C CYS A 49 -15.31 -3.03 6.53
N THR A 50 -15.16 -4.33 6.82
CA THR A 50 -16.24 -5.32 6.66
C THR A 50 -17.47 -4.96 7.50
N ALA A 51 -17.26 -4.59 8.77
CA ALA A 51 -18.34 -4.20 9.67
C ALA A 51 -19.02 -2.89 9.21
N LEU A 52 -18.24 -1.90 8.79
CA LEU A 52 -18.75 -0.63 8.28
C LEU A 52 -19.54 -0.82 6.97
N ALA A 53 -19.06 -1.63 6.03
CA ALA A 53 -19.76 -1.95 4.79
C ALA A 53 -21.11 -2.62 5.06
N ALA A 54 -21.16 -3.58 6.00
CA ALA A 54 -22.40 -4.24 6.39
C ALA A 54 -23.41 -3.27 7.04
N ARG A 55 -22.93 -2.29 7.83
CA ARG A 55 -23.77 -1.26 8.45
C ARG A 55 -24.23 -0.21 7.44
N ALA A 56 -23.33 0.27 6.58
CA ALA A 56 -23.65 1.20 5.50
C ALA A 56 -24.75 0.66 4.61
N ARG A 57 -24.73 -0.65 4.30
CA ARG A 57 -25.79 -1.32 3.56
C ARG A 57 -27.18 -1.19 4.20
N VAL A 58 -27.25 -1.27 5.53
CA VAL A 58 -28.53 -1.11 6.26
C VAL A 58 -28.93 0.35 6.28
N GLU A 59 -27.98 1.25 6.50
CA GLU A 59 -28.21 2.70 6.57
C GLU A 59 -28.58 3.33 5.23
N LEU A 60 -28.09 2.78 4.12
CA LEU A 60 -28.46 3.18 2.76
C LEU A 60 -29.89 2.80 2.37
N LEU A 61 -30.58 1.99 3.19
CA LEU A 61 -32.02 1.71 3.04
C LEU A 61 -32.90 2.73 3.78
N ASP A 62 -32.30 3.65 4.53
CA ASP A 62 -33.00 4.65 5.34
C ASP A 62 -32.80 6.06 4.74
N ASP A 63 -33.84 6.90 4.65
CA ASP A 63 -33.81 8.22 3.97
C ASP A 63 -33.09 9.32 4.81
N GLY A 64 -32.14 8.93 5.66
CA GLY A 64 -31.48 9.77 6.66
C GLY A 64 -30.08 10.27 6.30
N ARG A 65 -29.44 10.98 7.24
CA ARG A 65 -28.01 11.31 7.14
C ARG A 65 -27.18 10.07 7.40
N HIS A 66 -26.31 9.72 6.45
CA HIS A 66 -25.55 8.48 6.48
C HIS A 66 -24.16 8.63 7.13
N SER A 67 -24.08 8.84 8.45
CA SER A 67 -22.79 8.97 9.16
C SER A 67 -21.85 7.78 8.96
N VAL A 68 -22.40 6.57 8.77
CA VAL A 68 -21.59 5.37 8.52
C VAL A 68 -20.98 5.38 7.12
N ALA A 69 -21.65 6.00 6.15
CA ALA A 69 -21.11 6.15 4.80
C ALA A 69 -19.85 7.03 4.81
N ASP A 70 -19.85 8.10 5.62
CA ASP A 70 -18.68 8.98 5.80
C ASP A 70 -17.52 8.24 6.48
N GLU A 71 -17.80 7.50 7.56
CA GLU A 71 -16.79 6.69 8.26
C GLU A 71 -16.18 5.61 7.35
N LEU A 72 -17.03 4.93 6.56
CA LEU A 72 -16.60 3.95 5.58
C LEU A 72 -15.76 4.61 4.47
N SER A 73 -16.19 5.77 3.98
CA SER A 73 -15.46 6.53 2.96
C SER A 73 -14.03 6.86 3.41
N ALA A 74 -13.86 7.30 4.66
CA ALA A 74 -12.55 7.57 5.24
C ALA A 74 -11.69 6.30 5.40
N HIS A 75 -12.29 5.17 5.79
CA HIS A 75 -11.60 3.88 5.84
C HIS A 75 -11.11 3.44 4.46
N LEU A 76 -11.98 3.55 3.44
CA LEU A 76 -11.64 3.19 2.07
C LEU A 76 -10.57 4.09 1.48
N ASP A 77 -10.57 5.39 1.81
CA ASP A 77 -9.52 6.32 1.39
C ASP A 77 -8.15 5.93 1.98
N THR A 78 -8.14 5.46 3.22
CA THR A 78 -6.91 4.94 3.86
C THR A 78 -6.43 3.65 3.20
N MET A 79 -7.34 2.73 2.89
CA MET A 79 -7.03 1.46 2.20
C MET A 79 -6.59 1.67 0.75
N ALA A 80 -7.16 2.63 0.04
CA ALA A 80 -6.83 2.92 -1.35
C ALA A 80 -5.38 3.41 -1.53
N ARG A 81 -4.74 3.88 -0.46
CA ARG A 81 -3.32 4.27 -0.42
C ARG A 81 -2.39 3.11 -0.08
N TRP A 82 -2.92 1.91 0.13
CA TRP A 82 -2.09 0.73 0.35
C TRP A 82 -1.42 0.31 -0.95
N GLU A 83 -0.11 0.10 -0.88
CA GLU A 83 0.64 -0.55 -1.95
C GLU A 83 0.74 -2.04 -1.62
N SER A 84 0.38 -2.91 -2.55
CA SER A 84 0.34 -4.38 -2.33
C SER A 84 1.70 -4.95 -1.88
N GLY A 85 2.82 -4.38 -2.35
CA GLY A 85 4.17 -4.76 -1.95
C GLY A 85 4.58 -4.34 -0.53
N LEU A 86 3.80 -3.48 0.12
CA LEU A 86 4.04 -2.97 1.48
C LEU A 86 3.16 -3.64 2.55
N LEU A 87 2.24 -4.52 2.14
CA LEU A 87 1.37 -5.27 3.04
C LEU A 87 2.03 -6.59 3.43
N ASP A 88 2.26 -6.79 4.73
CA ASP A 88 2.67 -8.10 5.24
C ASP A 88 1.43 -9.01 5.31
N ALA A 89 1.16 -9.70 4.19
CA ALA A 89 0.17 -10.76 3.99
C ALA A 89 -1.01 -10.73 5.00
N PRO A 90 -2.05 -9.91 4.77
CA PRO A 90 -3.23 -9.88 5.63
C PRO A 90 -3.89 -11.26 5.70
N ASP A 91 -4.71 -11.48 6.73
CA ASP A 91 -5.45 -12.73 6.85
C ASP A 91 -6.31 -13.00 5.59
N PRO A 92 -6.16 -14.16 4.92
CA PRO A 92 -6.82 -14.40 3.64
C PRO A 92 -8.34 -14.52 3.79
N THR A 93 -8.82 -15.11 4.89
CA THR A 93 -10.26 -15.20 5.18
C THR A 93 -10.85 -13.80 5.33
N MET A 94 -10.19 -12.93 6.11
CA MET A 94 -10.65 -11.54 6.25
C MET A 94 -10.58 -10.74 4.96
N THR A 95 -9.60 -11.01 4.11
CA THR A 95 -9.47 -10.37 2.79
C THR A 95 -10.66 -10.72 1.90
N VAL A 96 -11.04 -12.01 1.84
CA VAL A 96 -12.22 -12.48 1.08
C VAL A 96 -13.52 -11.88 1.64
N LEU A 97 -13.71 -11.90 2.97
CA LEU A 97 -14.92 -11.36 3.60
C LEU A 97 -15.07 -9.86 3.35
N CYS A 98 -13.98 -9.11 3.42
CA CYS A 98 -13.98 -7.69 3.13
C CYS A 98 -14.30 -7.42 1.66
N ALA A 99 -13.70 -8.16 0.73
CA ALA A 99 -13.99 -8.05 -0.69
C ALA A 99 -15.48 -8.33 -1.00
N ALA A 100 -16.04 -9.40 -0.45
CA ALA A 100 -17.45 -9.75 -0.62
C ALA A 100 -18.39 -8.66 -0.07
N ALA A 101 -18.08 -8.09 1.09
CA ALA A 101 -18.88 -7.01 1.68
C ALA A 101 -18.85 -5.73 0.83
N LEU A 102 -17.69 -5.38 0.27
CA LEU A 102 -17.57 -4.23 -0.63
C LEU A 102 -18.25 -4.45 -1.97
N GLN A 103 -18.23 -5.68 -2.49
CA GLN A 103 -18.96 -6.03 -3.70
C GLN A 103 -20.48 -5.90 -3.50
N ASP A 104 -21.04 -6.50 -2.43
CA ASP A 104 -22.48 -6.38 -2.10
C ASP A 104 -22.89 -4.92 -1.89
N LEU A 105 -22.02 -4.10 -1.29
CA LEU A 105 -22.26 -2.67 -1.16
C LEU A 105 -22.29 -1.96 -2.54
N CYS A 106 -21.32 -2.22 -3.40
CA CYS A 106 -21.25 -1.61 -4.74
C CYS A 106 -22.48 -1.95 -5.59
N GLU A 107 -22.99 -3.18 -5.49
CA GLU A 107 -24.19 -3.63 -6.20
C GLU A 107 -25.48 -2.94 -5.73
N ARG A 108 -25.48 -2.39 -4.52
CA ARG A 108 -26.65 -1.74 -3.89
C ARG A 108 -26.62 -0.22 -3.92
N LEU A 109 -25.46 0.38 -4.20
CA LEU A 109 -25.35 1.84 -4.26
C LEU A 109 -26.17 2.37 -5.45
N PRO A 110 -27.08 3.35 -5.24
CA PRO A 110 -27.96 3.85 -6.30
C PRO A 110 -27.20 4.65 -7.36
N ASP A 111 -26.06 5.24 -6.99
CA ASP A 111 -25.18 5.98 -7.89
C ASP A 111 -23.79 5.34 -7.95
N ASN A 112 -23.54 4.69 -9.09
CA ASN A 112 -22.28 4.08 -9.43
C ASN A 112 -21.13 5.10 -9.59
N GLY A 113 -21.43 6.39 -9.77
CA GLY A 113 -20.47 7.49 -9.90
C GLY A 113 -20.13 8.19 -8.58
N SER A 114 -20.80 7.85 -7.48
CA SER A 114 -20.55 8.48 -6.19
C SER A 114 -19.10 8.23 -5.72
N GLU A 115 -18.56 9.17 -4.96
CA GLU A 115 -17.18 9.08 -4.44
C GLU A 115 -16.96 7.82 -3.61
N LEU A 116 -17.96 7.44 -2.78
CA LEU A 116 -17.97 6.20 -2.03
C LEU A 116 -17.91 4.97 -2.94
N SER A 117 -18.70 4.95 -4.01
CA SER A 117 -18.70 3.86 -5.00
C SER A 117 -17.34 3.73 -5.70
N CYS A 118 -16.72 4.85 -6.08
CA CYS A 118 -15.39 4.88 -6.68
C CYS A 118 -14.31 4.34 -5.73
N ARG A 119 -14.31 4.79 -4.47
CA ARG A 119 -13.38 4.31 -3.44
C ARG A 119 -13.59 2.82 -3.13
N ALA A 120 -14.83 2.36 -3.01
CA ALA A 120 -15.15 0.96 -2.75
C ALA A 120 -14.64 0.04 -3.86
N ARG A 121 -14.81 0.43 -5.14
CA ARG A 121 -14.27 -0.32 -6.28
C ARG A 121 -12.74 -0.33 -6.31
N THR A 122 -12.11 0.80 -5.99
CA THR A 122 -10.65 0.91 -5.94
C THR A 122 -10.07 -0.08 -4.92
N VAL A 123 -10.64 -0.10 -3.71
CA VAL A 123 -10.23 -1.05 -2.67
C VAL A 123 -10.58 -2.48 -3.06
N LEU A 124 -11.73 -2.73 -3.68
CA LEU A 124 -12.09 -4.08 -4.14
C LEU A 124 -11.07 -4.64 -5.14
N ALA A 125 -10.58 -3.82 -6.08
CA ALA A 125 -9.52 -4.21 -7.01
C ALA A 125 -8.22 -4.59 -6.27
N LEU A 126 -7.79 -3.75 -5.31
CA LEU A 126 -6.64 -4.05 -4.46
C LEU A 126 -6.79 -5.40 -3.72
N LEU A 127 -7.97 -5.67 -3.13
CA LEU A 127 -8.21 -6.92 -2.42
C LEU A 127 -8.17 -8.13 -3.36
N HIS A 128 -8.67 -8.01 -4.58
CA HIS A 128 -8.55 -9.07 -5.59
C HIS A 128 -7.08 -9.32 -5.98
N ASP A 129 -6.28 -8.28 -6.17
CA ASP A 129 -4.85 -8.41 -6.46
C ASP A 129 -4.10 -9.13 -5.32
N LEU A 130 -4.43 -8.84 -4.06
CA LEU A 130 -3.87 -9.53 -2.89
C LEU A 130 -4.24 -11.02 -2.87
N LEU A 131 -5.48 -11.36 -3.24
CA LEU A 131 -5.94 -12.74 -3.31
C LEU A 131 -5.33 -13.52 -4.48
N GLU A 132 -5.07 -12.87 -5.62
CA GLU A 132 -4.33 -13.47 -6.74
C GLU A 132 -2.86 -13.69 -6.35
N ALA A 133 -2.19 -12.69 -5.75
CA ALA A 133 -0.81 -12.81 -5.28
C ALA A 133 -0.64 -13.94 -4.23
N GLY A 134 -1.60 -14.05 -3.30
CA GLY A 134 -1.62 -15.13 -2.30
C GLY A 134 -1.83 -16.52 -2.91
N ARG A 135 -2.57 -16.63 -4.02
CA ARG A 135 -2.76 -17.90 -4.75
C ARG A 135 -1.50 -18.36 -5.46
N VAL A 136 -0.71 -17.43 -6.02
CA VAL A 136 0.54 -17.76 -6.72
C VAL A 136 1.60 -18.33 -5.77
N GLY A 137 1.62 -17.92 -4.50
CA GLY A 137 2.52 -18.47 -3.46
C GLY A 137 2.16 -19.87 -2.97
N ALA A 138 0.94 -20.37 -3.27
CA ALA A 138 0.47 -21.72 -2.93
C ALA A 138 0.65 -22.72 -4.08
N SER A 139 1.52 -22.43 -5.05
CA SER A 139 1.97 -23.43 -6.01
C SER A 139 2.93 -24.39 -5.31
N ALA A 140 2.51 -25.67 -5.27
CA ALA A 140 3.21 -26.81 -4.67
C ALA A 140 4.64 -27.03 -5.18
#